data_AF-A0A661HNU4-F1
#
_entry.id   AF-A0A661HNU4-F1
#
_cell.length_a   1.000
_cell.length_b   1.000
_cell.length_c   1.000
_cell.angle_alpha   90.00
_cell.angle_beta   90.00
_cell.angle_gamma   90.00
#
_symmetry.space_group_name_H-M   'P 1'
#
loop_
_entity.id
_entity.type
_entity.pdbx_description
1 polymer ?
#
loop_
_entity_poly.entity_id
_entity_poly.type
_entity_poly.pdbx_seq_one_letter_code
_entity_poly.pdbx_strand_id
1 'polypeptide(L)'
;MKTDTINVTSAEKLKYFKLLSRDYPNRGSASTKIINLQAILNLPKGTEHFLSDIHGEDESFFHVLKNGSGVIKTKIEQTFKGELTSSQMKALATLVYYPKETLERYHRDEELDEFYEINLLRLIRLTKVITAKYTRKIIREALPKEFAYIIEELLYEYGLSDNHYYDEIIKTIIELDRAGSFIVALAEVMQRFAVAHLHIIGDIYDRGHGAHLIMDRLESYHSVDIQWGNHDILWMGAASGCLASIANAIRISLRYGSIATLEEGYGISLRPLSIFAYHYYSDDPCPKFMPKSAPANYPFSEKERDEIAKMHKSITIMQFKLEAQMLLKNPQWGMADRTILEKVDLEKGVVEIDGIEYELNDTNMKTLNKAEPFELNDDELNVMKQLQNSFMKSEKLQKHTRMLFNRGAVYACYNNNLLYHGCIPMDENGEFLPIYLDDNSYTGKELLDKCDLYARKGFFSEEPEIRELGQHTMWFLWAGKDSPLFGKEKMTTFENYFIDDKSTSKEPKNHYYD
;
A
#
# COMPACT_ATOMS: atom_id res chain seq x y z
N MET A 1 11.47 13.48 -63.43
CA MET A 1 11.38 14.35 -62.24
C MET A 1 10.59 13.59 -61.18
N LYS A 2 11.28 13.05 -60.18
CA LYS A 2 10.64 12.46 -58.99
C LYS A 2 10.24 13.63 -58.10
N THR A 3 8.94 13.79 -57.89
CA THR A 3 8.39 14.77 -56.94
C THR A 3 8.72 14.29 -55.52
N ASP A 4 9.58 15.05 -54.85
CA ASP A 4 9.84 14.95 -53.42
C ASP A 4 8.57 15.30 -52.64
N THR A 5 7.90 14.29 -52.10
CA THR A 5 6.95 14.49 -51.00
C THR A 5 7.73 14.83 -49.73
N ILE A 6 7.86 16.12 -49.46
CA ILE A 6 8.34 16.65 -48.19
C ILE A 6 7.32 16.29 -47.12
N ASN A 7 7.61 15.26 -46.33
CA ASN A 7 6.85 14.92 -45.13
C ASN A 7 7.01 16.06 -44.10
N VAL A 8 6.03 16.95 -44.05
CA VAL A 8 5.95 18.00 -43.01
C VAL A 8 5.73 17.30 -41.67
N THR A 9 6.83 17.18 -40.93
CA THR A 9 6.84 16.59 -39.59
C THR A 9 6.33 17.65 -38.62
N SER A 10 5.27 17.37 -37.83
CA SER A 10 4.74 18.32 -36.85
C SER A 10 5.83 18.84 -35.89
N ALA A 11 5.69 20.06 -35.38
CA ALA A 11 6.67 20.67 -34.47
C ALA A 11 6.95 19.78 -33.23
N GLU A 12 5.93 19.10 -32.73
CA GLU A 12 6.03 18.11 -31.65
C GLU A 12 6.86 16.89 -32.04
N LYS A 13 6.63 16.33 -33.24
CA LYS A 13 7.42 15.20 -33.74
C LYS A 13 8.87 15.59 -33.97
N LEU A 14 9.14 16.80 -34.46
CA LEU A 14 10.51 17.29 -34.63
C LEU A 14 11.20 17.48 -33.27
N LYS A 15 10.50 17.98 -32.25
CA LYS A 15 11.02 18.07 -30.87
C LYS A 15 11.34 16.67 -30.32
N TYR A 16 10.46 15.70 -30.54
CA TYR A 16 10.67 14.32 -30.15
C TYR A 16 11.86 13.67 -30.87
N PHE A 17 12.00 13.86 -32.18
CA PHE A 17 13.16 13.36 -32.93
C PHE A 17 14.47 14.04 -32.53
N LYS A 18 14.46 15.34 -32.21
CA LYS A 18 15.63 16.03 -31.66
C LYS A 18 16.06 15.42 -30.32
N LEU A 19 15.11 15.06 -29.45
CA LEU A 19 15.41 14.35 -28.21
C LEU A 19 16.00 12.97 -28.49
N LEU A 20 15.36 12.15 -29.34
CA LEU A 20 15.86 10.82 -29.69
C LEU A 20 17.24 10.87 -30.36
N SER A 21 17.54 11.89 -31.15
CA SER A 21 18.83 12.03 -31.82
C SER A 21 20.01 12.22 -30.85
N ARG A 22 19.74 12.63 -29.60
CA ARG A 22 20.76 12.67 -28.53
C ARG A 22 21.22 11.27 -28.13
N ASP A 23 20.28 10.32 -28.04
CA ASP A 23 20.56 8.95 -27.60
C ASP A 23 20.90 8.02 -28.77
N TYR A 24 20.37 8.32 -29.97
CA TYR A 24 20.51 7.52 -31.19
C TYR A 24 20.96 8.41 -32.37
N PRO A 25 22.22 8.87 -32.38
CA PRO A 25 22.70 9.89 -33.32
C PRO A 25 22.79 9.41 -34.77
N ASN A 26 22.81 8.10 -35.01
CA ASN A 26 22.90 7.54 -36.36
C ASN A 26 22.03 6.29 -36.55
N ARG A 27 21.87 5.88 -37.82
CA ARG A 27 21.07 4.72 -38.21
C ARG A 27 21.55 3.43 -37.53
N GLY A 28 22.84 3.26 -37.33
CA GLY A 28 23.42 2.11 -36.61
C GLY A 28 22.93 2.06 -35.17
N SER A 29 23.11 3.13 -34.39
CA SER A 29 22.66 3.19 -32.99
C SER A 29 21.16 2.95 -32.82
N ALA A 30 20.33 3.53 -33.70
CA ALA A 30 18.89 3.33 -33.68
C ALA A 30 18.53 1.88 -34.02
N SER A 31 19.13 1.31 -35.06
CA SER A 31 18.87 -0.08 -35.49
C SER A 31 19.28 -1.09 -34.44
N THR A 32 20.44 -0.91 -33.80
CA THR A 32 20.89 -1.76 -32.68
C THR A 32 19.91 -1.70 -31.51
N LYS A 33 19.41 -0.51 -31.16
CA LYS A 33 18.41 -0.39 -30.09
C LYS A 33 17.10 -1.07 -30.47
N ILE A 34 16.64 -0.92 -31.71
CA ILE A 34 15.42 -1.57 -32.21
C ILE A 34 15.57 -3.09 -32.15
N ILE A 35 16.69 -3.65 -32.63
CA ILE A 35 16.97 -5.10 -32.56
C ILE A 35 16.92 -5.58 -31.11
N ASN A 36 17.58 -4.87 -30.18
CA ASN A 36 17.58 -5.23 -28.77
C ASN A 36 16.17 -5.18 -28.16
N LEU A 37 15.38 -4.14 -28.45
CA LEU A 37 14.01 -4.02 -27.96
C LEU A 37 13.09 -5.10 -28.55
N GLN A 38 13.22 -5.41 -29.84
CA GLN A 38 12.49 -6.50 -30.48
C GLN A 38 12.86 -7.86 -29.88
N ALA A 39 14.14 -8.11 -29.61
CA ALA A 39 14.58 -9.35 -28.94
C ALA A 39 13.95 -9.47 -27.54
N ILE A 40 13.93 -8.38 -26.77
CA ILE A 40 13.29 -8.33 -25.44
C ILE A 40 11.78 -8.56 -25.53
N LEU A 41 11.09 -7.93 -26.50
CA LEU A 41 9.64 -8.11 -26.69
C LEU A 41 9.24 -9.53 -27.09
N ASN A 42 10.17 -10.32 -27.63
CA ASN A 42 9.97 -11.73 -27.96
C ASN A 42 10.31 -12.69 -26.81
N LEU A 43 10.79 -12.18 -25.66
CA LEU A 43 10.95 -13.01 -24.47
C LEU A 43 9.58 -13.36 -23.87
N PRO A 44 9.45 -14.52 -23.19
CA PRO A 44 8.24 -14.84 -22.46
C PRO A 44 7.89 -13.73 -21.48
N LYS A 45 6.60 -13.40 -21.41
CA LYS A 45 6.08 -12.40 -20.47
C LYS A 45 6.50 -12.75 -19.04
N GLY A 46 7.01 -11.75 -18.33
CA GLY A 46 7.31 -11.84 -16.90
C GLY A 46 6.06 -12.16 -16.08
N THR A 47 6.23 -12.72 -14.88
CA THR A 47 5.08 -12.94 -14.00
C THR A 47 4.66 -11.60 -13.40
N GLU A 48 3.39 -11.24 -13.53
CA GLU A 48 2.78 -10.14 -12.80
C GLU A 48 2.09 -10.66 -11.54
N HIS A 49 2.10 -9.84 -10.50
CA HIS A 49 1.48 -10.16 -9.23
C HIS A 49 0.56 -9.01 -8.84
N PHE A 50 -0.72 -9.29 -8.63
CA PHE A 50 -1.72 -8.33 -8.20
C PHE A 50 -2.05 -8.58 -6.73
N LEU A 51 -1.93 -7.55 -5.89
CA LEU A 51 -2.26 -7.60 -4.46
C LEU A 51 -3.18 -6.45 -4.09
N SER A 52 -4.28 -6.73 -3.40
CA SER A 52 -5.18 -5.75 -2.80
C SER A 52 -5.35 -6.04 -1.31
N ASP A 53 -5.98 -5.12 -0.59
CA ASP A 53 -6.44 -5.33 0.80
C ASP A 53 -5.32 -5.75 1.76
N ILE A 54 -4.14 -5.15 1.62
CA ILE A 54 -2.96 -5.52 2.41
C ILE A 54 -3.14 -5.13 3.88
N HIS A 55 -3.68 -3.93 4.14
CA HIS A 55 -4.07 -3.45 5.46
C HIS A 55 -3.01 -3.70 6.54
N GLY A 56 -1.78 -3.28 6.30
CA GLY A 56 -0.71 -3.39 7.30
C GLY A 56 -0.30 -4.81 7.71
N GLU A 57 -0.81 -5.86 7.04
CA GLU A 57 -0.49 -7.27 7.31
C GLU A 57 0.86 -7.65 6.68
N ASP A 58 1.95 -7.17 7.28
CA ASP A 58 3.31 -7.27 6.74
C ASP A 58 3.83 -8.72 6.67
N GLU A 59 3.53 -9.56 7.66
CA GLU A 59 3.92 -10.98 7.63
C GLU A 59 3.32 -11.72 6.43
N SER A 60 2.01 -11.54 6.21
CA SER A 60 1.28 -12.11 5.08
C SER A 60 1.82 -11.57 3.76
N PHE A 61 2.03 -10.25 3.68
CA PHE A 61 2.59 -9.59 2.51
C PHE A 61 3.99 -10.13 2.16
N PHE A 62 4.90 -10.21 3.13
CA PHE A 62 6.24 -10.74 2.92
C PHE A 62 6.25 -12.21 2.56
N HIS A 63 5.36 -13.02 3.14
CA HIS A 63 5.21 -14.43 2.75
C HIS A 63 4.82 -14.56 1.27
N VAL A 64 3.86 -13.75 0.82
CA VAL A 64 3.39 -13.75 -0.56
C VAL A 64 4.48 -13.31 -1.54
N LEU A 65 5.31 -12.33 -1.17
CA LEU A 65 6.49 -11.97 -1.96
C LEU A 65 7.54 -13.09 -1.99
N LYS A 66 7.82 -13.72 -0.84
CA LYS A 66 8.80 -14.82 -0.72
C LYS A 66 8.39 -16.06 -1.50
N ASN A 67 7.10 -16.36 -1.60
CA ASN A 67 6.60 -17.52 -2.35
C ASN A 67 6.33 -17.23 -3.84
N GLY A 68 6.34 -15.95 -4.23
CA GLY A 68 6.06 -15.49 -5.59
C GLY A 68 4.66 -15.84 -6.07
N SER A 69 3.65 -15.76 -5.19
CA SER A 69 2.29 -16.26 -5.41
C SER A 69 2.22 -17.71 -5.89
N GLY A 70 3.05 -18.57 -5.27
CA GLY A 70 3.13 -19.99 -5.58
C GLY A 70 3.93 -20.34 -6.84
N VAL A 71 4.45 -19.36 -7.59
CA VAL A 71 5.29 -19.58 -8.77
C VAL A 71 6.49 -20.44 -8.44
N ILE A 72 7.15 -20.18 -7.30
CA ILE A 72 8.33 -20.94 -6.88
C ILE A 72 7.96 -22.41 -6.66
N LYS A 73 6.86 -22.68 -5.96
CA LYS A 73 6.34 -24.04 -5.77
C LYS A 73 6.05 -24.73 -7.10
N THR A 74 5.36 -24.05 -8.01
CA THR A 74 5.09 -24.58 -9.36
C THR A 74 6.37 -24.89 -10.12
N LYS A 75 7.40 -24.04 -9.99
CA LYS A 75 8.70 -24.26 -10.65
C LYS A 75 9.48 -25.41 -10.02
N ILE A 76 9.41 -25.60 -8.71
CA ILE A 76 9.97 -26.78 -8.04
C ILE A 76 9.28 -28.05 -8.55
N GLU A 77 7.95 -28.06 -8.55
CA GLU A 77 7.16 -29.21 -9.02
C GLU A 77 7.44 -29.55 -10.49
N GLN A 78 7.58 -28.54 -11.36
CA GLN A 78 7.93 -28.74 -12.76
C GLN A 78 9.36 -29.27 -12.95
N THR A 79 10.32 -28.78 -12.17
CA THR A 79 11.75 -29.08 -12.33
C THR A 79 12.11 -30.45 -11.79
N PHE A 80 11.51 -30.86 -10.67
CA PHE A 80 11.90 -32.06 -9.92
C PHE A 80 10.84 -33.17 -9.93
N LYS A 81 9.87 -33.09 -10.85
CA LYS A 81 8.84 -34.12 -11.00
C LYS A 81 9.47 -35.48 -11.31
N GLY A 82 9.16 -36.47 -10.48
CA GLY A 82 9.70 -37.83 -10.64
C GLY A 82 11.11 -38.04 -10.07
N GLU A 83 11.77 -36.97 -9.62
CA GLU A 83 13.09 -37.02 -8.96
C GLU A 83 12.97 -36.87 -7.44
N LEU A 84 12.09 -35.97 -6.97
CA LEU A 84 11.88 -35.71 -5.54
C LEU A 84 10.48 -36.14 -5.08
N THR A 85 10.37 -36.52 -3.81
CA THR A 85 9.08 -36.73 -3.15
C THR A 85 8.39 -35.39 -2.86
N SER A 86 7.07 -35.42 -2.64
CA SER A 86 6.33 -34.20 -2.26
C SER A 86 6.81 -33.57 -0.94
N SER A 87 7.35 -34.38 -0.01
CA SER A 87 7.95 -33.87 1.23
C SER A 87 9.24 -33.10 0.97
N GLN A 88 10.13 -33.67 0.14
CA GLN A 88 11.39 -33.02 -0.25
C GLN A 88 11.15 -31.74 -1.05
N MET A 89 10.17 -31.73 -1.96
CA MET A 89 9.80 -30.50 -2.68
C MET A 89 9.27 -29.41 -1.74
N LYS A 90 8.47 -29.77 -0.72
CA LYS A 90 8.03 -28.83 0.31
C LYS A 90 9.20 -28.29 1.13
N ALA A 91 10.14 -29.14 1.53
CA ALA A 91 11.35 -28.72 2.25
C ALA A 91 12.19 -27.75 1.42
N LEU A 92 12.38 -28.03 0.12
CA LEU A 92 13.07 -27.11 -0.79
C LEU A 92 12.34 -25.77 -0.94
N ALA A 93 11.00 -25.79 -1.02
CA ALA A 93 10.21 -24.56 -1.06
C ALA A 93 10.39 -23.74 0.23
N THR A 94 10.34 -24.38 1.40
CA THR A 94 10.59 -23.71 2.69
C THR A 94 11.99 -23.10 2.75
N LEU A 95 13.02 -23.82 2.28
CA LEU A 95 14.38 -23.30 2.19
C LEU A 95 14.46 -22.05 1.29
N VAL A 96 13.73 -22.02 0.17
CA VAL A 96 13.68 -20.82 -0.69
C VAL A 96 12.91 -19.69 -0.02
N TYR A 97 11.82 -19.96 0.69
CA TYR A 97 10.99 -18.90 1.30
C TYR A 97 11.65 -18.27 2.53
N TYR A 98 12.29 -19.09 3.36
CA TYR A 98 12.86 -18.71 4.65
C TYR A 98 14.26 -19.32 4.80
N PRO A 99 15.24 -18.90 3.96
CA PRO A 99 16.54 -19.55 3.90
C PRO A 99 17.30 -19.45 5.23
N LYS A 100 17.28 -18.29 5.89
CA LYS A 100 18.00 -18.07 7.15
C LYS A 100 17.41 -18.92 8.27
N GLU A 101 16.09 -18.85 8.44
CA GLU A 101 15.35 -19.56 9.48
C GLU A 101 15.40 -21.08 9.26
N THR A 102 15.49 -21.53 8.01
CA THR A 102 15.66 -22.95 7.68
C THR A 102 17.07 -23.41 8.03
N LEU A 103 18.10 -22.66 7.63
CA LEU A 103 19.50 -22.98 7.92
C LEU A 103 19.79 -23.05 9.43
N GLU A 104 19.26 -22.12 10.23
CA GLU A 104 19.37 -22.13 11.70
C GLU A 104 18.80 -23.38 12.39
N ARG A 105 17.88 -24.10 11.72
CA ARG A 105 17.37 -25.39 12.20
C ARG A 105 18.35 -26.52 11.92
N TYR A 106 18.98 -26.51 10.75
CA TYR A 106 19.94 -27.54 10.31
C TYR A 106 21.33 -27.39 10.92
N HIS A 107 21.75 -26.19 11.33
CA HIS A 107 23.01 -25.96 12.06
C HIS A 107 23.14 -26.74 13.39
N ARG A 108 22.09 -27.47 13.80
CA ARG A 108 22.08 -28.32 15.00
C ARG A 108 22.29 -29.81 14.71
N ASP A 109 22.40 -30.21 13.44
CA ASP A 109 22.58 -31.61 13.00
C ASP A 109 24.02 -31.88 12.51
N GLU A 110 24.46 -33.14 12.62
CA GLU A 110 25.85 -33.58 12.34
C GLU A 110 26.17 -33.77 10.82
N GLU A 111 25.19 -33.61 9.91
CA GLU A 111 25.33 -33.88 8.46
C GLU A 111 25.19 -32.61 7.59
N LEU A 112 25.85 -31.52 7.97
CA LEU A 112 25.68 -30.21 7.35
C LEU A 112 26.21 -30.13 5.89
N ASP A 113 27.32 -30.81 5.60
CA ASP A 113 27.99 -30.73 4.30
C ASP A 113 27.19 -31.43 3.18
N GLU A 114 26.64 -32.63 3.46
CA GLU A 114 25.78 -33.34 2.51
C GLU A 114 24.50 -32.55 2.25
N PHE A 115 23.92 -31.94 3.30
CA PHE A 115 22.79 -31.03 3.15
C PHE A 115 23.13 -29.86 2.21
N TYR A 116 24.31 -29.24 2.37
CA TYR A 116 24.73 -28.14 1.52
C TYR A 116 24.94 -28.56 0.07
N GLU A 117 25.65 -29.66 -0.18
CA GLU A 117 25.93 -30.15 -1.52
C GLU A 117 24.64 -30.42 -2.29
N ILE A 118 23.72 -31.19 -1.69
CA ILE A 118 22.44 -31.56 -2.28
C ILE A 118 21.60 -30.31 -2.58
N ASN A 119 21.49 -29.38 -1.63
CA ASN A 119 20.63 -28.22 -1.80
C ASN A 119 21.24 -27.18 -2.75
N LEU A 120 22.55 -26.97 -2.77
CA LEU A 120 23.21 -26.08 -3.71
C LEU A 120 22.94 -26.52 -5.16
N LEU A 121 23.12 -27.80 -5.48
CA LEU A 121 22.82 -28.34 -6.81
C LEU A 121 21.35 -28.11 -7.21
N ARG A 122 20.41 -28.38 -6.29
CA ARG A 122 18.97 -28.17 -6.52
C ARG A 122 18.64 -26.68 -6.73
N LEU A 123 19.17 -25.80 -5.89
CA LEU A 123 18.92 -24.36 -5.94
C LEU A 123 19.51 -23.74 -7.21
N ILE A 124 20.71 -24.15 -7.65
CA ILE A 124 21.31 -23.69 -8.91
C ILE A 124 20.42 -24.09 -10.09
N ARG A 125 20.00 -25.37 -10.18
CA ARG A 125 19.11 -25.84 -11.24
C ARG A 125 17.78 -25.08 -11.25
N LEU A 126 17.18 -24.85 -10.09
CA LEU A 126 15.94 -24.09 -9.97
C LEU A 126 16.12 -22.62 -10.37
N THR A 127 17.24 -22.01 -9.97
CA THR A 127 17.57 -20.62 -10.32
C THR A 127 17.70 -20.46 -11.83
N LYS A 128 18.34 -21.40 -12.54
CA LYS A 128 18.37 -21.43 -14.03
C LYS A 128 16.98 -21.39 -14.63
N VAL A 129 16.07 -22.24 -14.14
CA VAL A 129 14.69 -22.31 -14.66
C VAL A 129 13.90 -21.01 -14.39
N ILE A 130 14.03 -20.42 -13.20
CA ILE A 130 13.31 -19.19 -12.84
C ILE A 130 13.83 -17.98 -13.64
N THR A 131 15.14 -17.93 -13.88
CA THR A 131 15.82 -16.81 -14.55
C THR A 131 15.79 -16.90 -16.08
N ALA A 132 15.44 -18.06 -16.66
CA ALA A 132 15.49 -18.31 -18.11
C ALA A 132 14.71 -17.31 -18.99
N LYS A 133 13.71 -16.63 -18.44
CA LYS A 133 12.90 -15.61 -19.16
C LYS A 133 13.50 -14.21 -19.13
N TYR A 134 14.66 -14.01 -18.49
CA TYR A 134 15.31 -12.70 -18.36
C TYR A 134 16.63 -12.66 -19.14
N THR A 135 17.01 -11.46 -19.58
CA THR A 135 18.30 -11.26 -20.25
C THR A 135 19.46 -11.37 -19.25
N ARG A 136 20.65 -11.73 -19.75
CA ARG A 136 21.85 -11.81 -18.92
C ARG A 136 22.16 -10.52 -18.17
N LYS A 137 21.95 -9.38 -18.85
CA LYS A 137 22.13 -8.05 -18.25
C LYS A 137 21.25 -7.87 -17.01
N ILE A 138 19.95 -8.16 -17.13
CA ILE A 138 18.99 -8.02 -16.02
C ILE A 138 19.37 -8.93 -14.85
N ILE A 139 19.78 -10.17 -15.16
CA ILE A 139 20.24 -11.13 -14.15
C ILE A 139 21.47 -10.56 -13.43
N ARG A 140 22.51 -10.19 -14.18
CA ARG A 140 23.77 -9.66 -13.63
C ARG A 140 23.57 -8.43 -12.75
N GLU A 141 22.72 -7.49 -13.14
CA GLU A 141 22.41 -6.29 -12.36
C GLU A 141 21.66 -6.59 -11.04
N ALA A 142 21.00 -7.74 -10.96
CA ALA A 142 20.23 -8.17 -9.80
C ALA A 142 21.00 -9.08 -8.83
N LEU A 143 22.12 -9.65 -9.25
CA LEU A 143 22.88 -10.59 -8.42
C LEU A 143 23.56 -9.87 -7.24
N PRO A 144 23.65 -10.51 -6.07
CA PRO A 144 24.38 -9.96 -4.94
C PRO A 144 25.86 -9.80 -5.27
N LYS A 145 26.42 -8.61 -5.02
CA LYS A 145 27.78 -8.23 -5.45
C LYS A 145 28.85 -9.25 -5.07
N GLU A 146 28.73 -9.83 -3.87
CA GLU A 146 29.67 -10.82 -3.34
C GLU A 146 29.73 -12.09 -4.19
N PHE A 147 28.58 -12.59 -4.65
CA PHE A 147 28.47 -13.87 -5.37
C PHE A 147 28.16 -13.70 -6.86
N ALA A 148 28.07 -12.47 -7.36
CA ALA A 148 27.59 -12.20 -8.71
C ALA A 148 28.34 -12.98 -9.79
N TYR A 149 29.67 -13.00 -9.73
CA TYR A 149 30.50 -13.76 -10.66
C TYR A 149 30.21 -15.26 -10.60
N ILE A 150 30.20 -15.85 -9.41
CA ILE A 150 30.03 -17.28 -9.22
C ILE A 150 28.62 -17.71 -9.64
N ILE A 151 27.58 -16.98 -9.24
CA ILE A 151 26.20 -17.29 -9.65
C ILE A 151 26.06 -17.16 -11.17
N GLU A 152 26.65 -16.14 -11.79
CA GLU A 152 26.60 -15.98 -13.24
C GLU A 152 27.22 -17.17 -13.99
N GLU A 153 28.41 -17.61 -13.56
CA GLU A 153 29.10 -18.78 -14.14
C GLU A 153 28.30 -20.07 -13.95
N LEU A 154 27.67 -20.25 -12.78
CA LEU A 154 26.81 -21.41 -12.51
C LEU A 154 25.53 -21.41 -13.34
N LEU A 155 25.02 -20.24 -13.74
CA LEU A 155 23.79 -20.13 -14.54
C LEU A 155 24.02 -20.38 -16.02
N TYR A 156 25.16 -19.96 -16.58
CA TYR A 156 25.45 -20.07 -18.02
C TYR A 156 26.42 -21.22 -18.29
N GLU A 157 25.88 -22.32 -18.83
CA GLU A 157 26.63 -23.51 -19.20
C GLU A 157 27.79 -23.20 -20.16
N TYR A 158 28.98 -23.71 -19.84
CA TYR A 158 30.06 -23.93 -20.81
C TYR A 158 29.98 -25.36 -21.36
N GLY A 159 28.88 -25.70 -22.04
CA GLY A 159 28.76 -26.97 -22.79
C GLY A 159 28.61 -28.25 -21.96
N LEU A 160 28.45 -29.38 -22.67
CA LEU A 160 28.00 -30.69 -22.16
C LEU A 160 29.06 -31.50 -21.37
N SER A 161 30.24 -30.95 -21.06
CA SER A 161 31.38 -31.68 -20.48
C SER A 161 31.78 -31.29 -19.05
N ASP A 162 31.21 -30.23 -18.46
CA ASP A 162 31.86 -29.53 -17.35
C ASP A 162 31.20 -29.73 -15.96
N ASN A 163 30.59 -30.91 -15.70
CA ASN A 163 30.05 -31.21 -14.36
C ASN A 163 31.13 -31.11 -13.26
N HIS A 164 32.36 -31.55 -13.54
CA HIS A 164 33.46 -31.50 -12.57
C HIS A 164 33.84 -30.06 -12.17
N TYR A 165 33.75 -29.09 -13.10
CA TYR A 165 34.04 -27.69 -12.80
C TYR A 165 33.05 -27.11 -11.80
N TYR A 166 31.76 -27.42 -11.97
CA TYR A 166 30.71 -26.95 -11.06
C TYR A 166 30.76 -27.64 -9.70
N ASP A 167 31.05 -28.94 -9.68
CA ASP A 167 31.23 -29.69 -8.44
C ASP A 167 32.38 -29.13 -7.60
N GLU A 168 33.51 -28.77 -8.24
CA GLU A 168 34.64 -28.12 -7.55
C GLU A 168 34.29 -26.72 -7.02
N ILE A 169 33.50 -25.92 -7.74
CA ILE A 169 33.00 -24.64 -7.21
C ILE A 169 32.15 -24.86 -5.97
N ILE A 170 31.19 -25.80 -6.01
CA ILE A 170 30.30 -26.09 -4.89
C ILE A 170 31.11 -26.58 -3.69
N LYS A 171 32.04 -27.51 -3.92
CA LYS A 171 32.94 -28.03 -2.89
C LYS A 171 33.78 -26.92 -2.26
N THR A 172 34.36 -26.03 -3.07
CA THR A 172 35.12 -24.88 -2.59
C THR A 172 34.26 -23.94 -1.73
N ILE A 173 32.99 -23.70 -2.10
CA ILE A 173 32.07 -22.89 -1.30
C ILE A 173 31.81 -23.51 0.08
N ILE A 174 31.69 -24.84 0.14
CA ILE A 174 31.49 -25.60 1.39
C ILE A 174 32.77 -25.58 2.23
N GLU A 175 33.92 -25.90 1.64
CA GLU A 175 35.23 -25.90 2.32
C GLU A 175 35.60 -24.52 2.92
N LEU A 176 35.13 -23.43 2.31
CA LEU A 176 35.32 -22.06 2.80
C LEU A 176 34.24 -21.59 3.78
N ASP A 177 33.33 -22.47 4.23
CA ASP A 177 32.22 -22.15 5.15
C ASP A 177 31.31 -21.01 4.64
N ARG A 178 31.11 -20.95 3.31
CA ARG A 178 30.27 -19.93 2.66
C ARG A 178 28.93 -20.45 2.15
N ALA A 179 28.68 -21.77 2.26
CA ALA A 179 27.48 -22.42 1.73
C ALA A 179 26.17 -21.81 2.21
N GLY A 180 26.02 -21.55 3.52
CA GLY A 180 24.81 -20.93 4.06
C GLY A 180 24.52 -19.54 3.46
N SER A 181 25.55 -18.70 3.35
CA SER A 181 25.44 -17.37 2.71
C SER A 181 25.06 -17.49 1.23
N PHE A 182 25.63 -18.47 0.53
CA PHE A 182 25.36 -18.70 -0.89
C PHE A 182 23.93 -19.20 -1.13
N ILE A 183 23.42 -20.08 -0.27
CA ILE A 183 22.02 -20.55 -0.29
C ILE A 183 21.06 -19.37 -0.12
N VAL A 184 21.31 -18.48 0.85
CA VAL A 184 20.51 -17.26 1.05
C VAL A 184 20.53 -16.40 -0.21
N ALA A 185 21.71 -16.19 -0.81
CA ALA A 185 21.84 -15.43 -2.05
C ALA A 185 21.03 -16.03 -3.22
N LEU A 186 21.10 -17.35 -3.43
CA LEU A 186 20.30 -18.01 -4.46
C LEU A 186 18.79 -17.91 -4.18
N ALA A 187 18.38 -18.07 -2.93
CA ALA A 187 16.98 -17.90 -2.52
C ALA A 187 16.46 -16.49 -2.83
N GLU A 188 17.22 -15.45 -2.46
CA GLU A 188 16.85 -14.06 -2.74
C GLU A 188 16.80 -13.75 -4.24
N VAL A 189 17.72 -14.30 -5.03
CA VAL A 189 17.70 -14.19 -6.50
C VAL A 189 16.43 -14.84 -7.07
N MET A 190 16.09 -16.05 -6.62
CA MET A 190 14.86 -16.72 -7.07
C MET A 190 13.59 -15.97 -6.66
N GLN A 191 13.51 -15.47 -5.41
CA GLN A 191 12.39 -14.66 -4.94
C GLN A 191 12.22 -13.39 -5.79
N ARG A 192 13.32 -12.71 -6.12
CA ARG A 192 13.32 -11.53 -6.98
C ARG A 192 12.82 -11.83 -8.39
N PHE A 193 13.28 -12.94 -8.99
CA PHE A 193 12.93 -13.27 -10.38
C PHE A 193 11.62 -14.04 -10.54
N ALA A 194 11.05 -14.56 -9.45
CA ALA A 194 9.73 -15.19 -9.46
C ALA A 194 8.63 -14.22 -9.91
N VAL A 195 8.70 -12.96 -9.48
CA VAL A 195 7.75 -11.90 -9.81
C VAL A 195 8.46 -10.79 -10.58
N ALA A 196 8.09 -10.60 -11.85
CA ALA A 196 8.71 -9.58 -12.70
C ALA A 196 8.21 -8.18 -12.38
N HIS A 197 6.93 -8.05 -12.02
CA HIS A 197 6.29 -6.78 -11.69
C HIS A 197 5.17 -6.98 -10.68
N LEU A 198 5.07 -6.05 -9.73
CA LEU A 198 4.11 -6.07 -8.65
C LEU A 198 3.10 -4.91 -8.82
N HIS A 199 1.83 -5.26 -8.91
CA HIS A 199 0.71 -4.32 -8.92
C HIS A 199 0.09 -4.31 -7.52
N ILE A 200 0.14 -3.17 -6.83
CA ILE A 200 -0.59 -2.98 -5.58
C ILE A 200 -1.89 -2.25 -5.87
N ILE A 201 -3.01 -2.93 -5.71
CA ILE A 201 -4.36 -2.43 -5.92
C ILE A 201 -4.94 -1.97 -4.57
N GLY A 202 -4.31 -0.92 -4.05
CA GLY A 202 -4.76 -0.15 -2.91
C GLY A 202 -4.67 -0.82 -1.55
N ASP A 203 -5.04 -0.03 -0.55
CA ASP A 203 -5.26 -0.43 0.84
C ASP A 203 -4.03 -1.08 1.48
N ILE A 204 -2.91 -0.35 1.46
CA ILE A 204 -1.67 -0.71 2.15
C ILE A 204 -1.79 -0.45 3.65
N TYR A 205 -2.49 0.62 4.02
CA TYR A 205 -2.57 1.13 5.38
C TYR A 205 -3.77 0.57 6.19
N ASP A 206 -3.69 0.83 7.50
CA ASP A 206 -4.69 0.53 8.54
C ASP A 206 -4.92 -0.96 8.86
N ARG A 207 -5.59 -1.22 9.98
CA ARG A 207 -5.90 -2.54 10.57
C ARG A 207 -4.68 -3.29 11.11
N GLY A 208 -3.74 -3.67 10.27
CA GLY A 208 -2.50 -4.34 10.66
C GLY A 208 -1.43 -3.38 11.16
N HIS A 209 -0.40 -3.92 11.82
CA HIS A 209 0.60 -3.11 12.54
C HIS A 209 1.81 -2.69 11.68
N GLY A 210 2.01 -3.31 10.52
CA GLY A 210 3.24 -3.27 9.74
C GLY A 210 3.20 -2.43 8.45
N ALA A 211 2.25 -1.51 8.29
CA ALA A 211 2.12 -0.70 7.06
C ALA A 211 3.43 0.04 6.70
N HIS A 212 4.15 0.56 7.69
CA HIS A 212 5.44 1.21 7.50
C HIS A 212 6.54 0.25 7.00
N LEU A 213 6.51 -1.03 7.40
CA LEU A 213 7.43 -2.07 6.94
C LEU A 213 7.13 -2.50 5.50
N ILE A 214 5.84 -2.60 5.17
CA ILE A 214 5.38 -2.85 3.80
C ILE A 214 5.88 -1.74 2.88
N MET A 215 5.71 -0.48 3.28
CA MET A 215 6.18 0.66 2.49
C MET A 215 7.71 0.68 2.30
N ASP A 216 8.50 0.36 3.34
CA ASP A 216 9.96 0.20 3.21
C ASP A 216 10.33 -0.87 2.16
N ARG A 217 9.57 -1.98 2.15
CA ARG A 217 9.76 -3.05 1.18
C ARG A 217 9.36 -2.64 -0.22
N LEU A 218 8.22 -1.96 -0.39
CA LEU A 218 7.75 -1.49 -1.69
C LEU A 218 8.71 -0.45 -2.28
N GLU A 219 9.28 0.43 -1.46
CA GLU A 219 10.24 1.45 -1.90
C GLU A 219 11.47 0.81 -2.57
N SER A 220 12.00 -0.24 -1.93
CA SER A 220 13.17 -0.99 -2.41
C SER A 220 12.86 -2.06 -3.46
N TYR A 221 11.58 -2.32 -3.74
CA TYR A 221 11.15 -3.33 -4.71
C TYR A 221 11.54 -2.94 -6.13
N HIS A 222 11.91 -3.94 -6.95
CA HIS A 222 12.54 -3.71 -8.27
C HIS A 222 11.59 -3.13 -9.31
N SER A 223 10.31 -3.47 -9.24
CA SER A 223 9.33 -3.14 -10.27
C SER A 223 7.95 -3.19 -9.64
N VAL A 224 7.37 -2.02 -9.37
CA VAL A 224 6.08 -1.88 -8.70
C VAL A 224 5.33 -0.64 -9.16
N ASP A 225 4.02 -0.76 -9.32
CA ASP A 225 3.07 0.35 -9.40
C ASP A 225 1.94 0.17 -8.37
N ILE A 226 1.27 1.28 -8.06
CA ILE A 226 0.26 1.35 -6.99
C ILE A 226 -0.98 2.06 -7.51
N GLN A 227 -2.15 1.43 -7.37
CA GLN A 227 -3.43 2.12 -7.49
C GLN A 227 -3.90 2.47 -6.10
N TRP A 228 -4.14 3.75 -5.82
CA TRP A 228 -4.46 4.18 -4.46
C TRP A 228 -5.81 3.62 -4.02
N GLY A 229 -5.84 3.01 -2.83
CA GLY A 229 -7.07 2.69 -2.13
C GLY A 229 -7.57 3.86 -1.29
N ASN A 230 -8.76 3.72 -0.71
CA ASN A 230 -9.28 4.74 0.18
C ASN A 230 -8.43 4.84 1.46
N HIS A 231 -7.91 3.73 1.99
CA HIS A 231 -7.03 3.78 3.16
C HIS A 231 -5.69 4.48 2.83
N ASP A 232 -5.16 4.31 1.62
CA ASP A 232 -3.92 5.00 1.22
C ASP A 232 -4.14 6.51 1.10
N ILE A 233 -5.23 6.93 0.44
CA ILE A 233 -5.52 8.35 0.22
C ILE A 233 -5.79 9.09 1.53
N LEU A 234 -6.36 8.39 2.52
CA LEU A 234 -6.53 8.92 3.88
C LEU A 234 -5.17 9.27 4.50
N TRP A 235 -4.19 8.37 4.42
CA TRP A 235 -2.84 8.59 4.95
C TRP A 235 -2.08 9.66 4.15
N MET A 236 -2.28 9.72 2.83
CA MET A 236 -1.75 10.81 1.99
C MET A 236 -2.33 12.17 2.42
N GLY A 237 -3.63 12.22 2.72
CA GLY A 237 -4.30 13.38 3.29
C GLY A 237 -3.74 13.77 4.65
N ALA A 238 -3.51 12.79 5.54
CA ALA A 238 -2.92 13.03 6.84
C ALA A 238 -1.49 13.58 6.74
N ALA A 239 -0.67 13.00 5.86
CA ALA A 239 0.70 13.45 5.60
C ALA A 239 0.77 14.88 5.02
N SER A 240 -0.24 15.31 4.27
CA SER A 240 -0.34 16.68 3.77
C SER A 240 -0.70 17.72 4.82
N GLY A 241 -1.13 17.29 6.02
CA GLY A 241 -1.54 18.16 7.13
C GLY A 241 -3.05 18.36 7.25
N CYS A 242 -3.89 17.61 6.53
CA CYS A 242 -5.35 17.70 6.68
C CYS A 242 -5.79 17.20 8.07
N LEU A 243 -6.37 18.08 8.89
CA LEU A 243 -6.74 17.75 10.27
C LEU A 243 -7.77 16.61 10.36
N ALA A 244 -8.77 16.61 9.49
CA ALA A 244 -9.77 15.55 9.44
C ALA A 244 -9.12 14.18 9.14
N SER A 245 -8.27 14.13 8.10
CA SER A 245 -7.52 12.91 7.76
C SER A 245 -6.60 12.44 8.88
N ILE A 246 -5.91 13.36 9.57
CA ILE A 246 -5.06 13.04 10.72
C ILE A 246 -5.87 12.42 11.86
N ALA A 247 -6.97 13.07 12.25
CA ALA A 247 -7.83 12.58 13.32
C ALA A 247 -8.37 11.18 12.97
N ASN A 248 -8.76 10.97 11.72
CA ASN A 248 -9.27 9.69 11.27
C ASN A 248 -8.20 8.60 11.17
N ALA A 249 -6.99 8.89 10.67
CA ALA A 249 -5.88 7.93 10.65
C ALA A 249 -5.50 7.47 12.07
N ILE A 250 -5.47 8.39 13.04
CA ILE A 250 -5.24 8.07 14.45
C ILE A 250 -6.41 7.24 15.01
N ARG A 251 -7.66 7.64 14.74
CA ARG A 251 -8.86 6.91 15.18
C ARG A 251 -8.83 5.46 14.71
N ILE A 252 -8.57 5.23 13.43
CA ILE A 252 -8.50 3.87 12.86
C ILE A 252 -7.34 3.10 13.50
N SER A 253 -6.19 3.75 13.68
CA SER A 253 -5.02 3.11 14.32
C SER A 253 -5.32 2.67 15.76
N LEU A 254 -6.00 3.49 16.54
CA LEU A 254 -6.43 3.14 17.90
C LEU A 254 -7.51 2.07 17.91
N ARG A 255 -8.47 2.13 16.97
CA ARG A 255 -9.55 1.14 16.83
C ARG A 255 -9.02 -0.27 16.61
N TYR A 256 -7.99 -0.43 15.79
CA TYR A 256 -7.41 -1.73 15.45
C TYR A 256 -6.14 -2.06 16.24
N GLY A 257 -5.69 -1.16 17.13
CA GLY A 257 -4.47 -1.37 17.89
C GLY A 257 -3.18 -1.24 17.06
N SER A 258 -3.24 -0.71 15.84
CA SER A 258 -2.10 -0.55 14.92
C SER A 258 -1.21 0.67 15.25
N ILE A 259 -1.04 0.95 16.55
CA ILE A 259 -0.32 2.12 17.09
C ILE A 259 1.16 2.13 16.69
N ALA A 260 1.77 0.94 16.54
CA ALA A 260 3.16 0.79 16.11
C ALA A 260 3.45 1.52 14.78
N THR A 261 2.49 1.57 13.85
CA THR A 261 2.69 2.32 12.59
C THR A 261 2.85 3.83 12.84
N LEU A 262 2.13 4.40 13.82
CA LEU A 262 2.27 5.81 14.18
C LEU A 262 3.56 6.07 14.97
N GLU A 263 3.77 5.34 16.07
CA GLU A 263 4.83 5.66 17.03
C GLU A 263 6.19 5.12 16.60
N GLU A 264 6.30 3.82 16.31
CA GLU A 264 7.56 3.19 15.88
C GLU A 264 7.86 3.46 14.40
N GLY A 265 6.83 3.34 13.56
CA GLY A 265 6.95 3.47 12.12
C GLY A 265 7.23 4.89 11.67
N TYR A 266 6.47 5.86 12.20
CA TYR A 266 6.55 7.25 11.74
C TYR A 266 7.03 8.25 12.79
N GLY A 267 7.29 7.82 14.03
CA GLY A 267 7.77 8.71 15.10
C GLY A 267 6.72 9.73 15.57
N ILE A 268 5.43 9.44 15.35
CA ILE A 268 4.32 10.33 15.70
C ILE A 268 3.87 10.01 17.12
N SER A 269 4.26 10.84 18.08
CA SER A 269 3.89 10.64 19.49
C SER A 269 2.40 10.95 19.75
N LEU A 270 1.70 10.01 20.38
CA LEU A 270 0.31 10.19 20.82
C LEU A 270 0.18 10.83 22.20
N ARG A 271 1.30 11.22 22.84
CA ARG A 271 1.32 11.82 24.18
C ARG A 271 0.37 13.03 24.34
N PRO A 272 0.27 13.99 23.40
CA PRO A 272 -0.67 15.10 23.55
C PRO A 272 -2.12 14.62 23.65
N LEU A 273 -2.49 13.60 22.88
CA LEU A 273 -3.82 12.99 22.90
C LEU A 273 -4.06 12.20 24.19
N SER A 274 -3.05 11.46 24.68
CA SER A 274 -3.13 10.73 25.96
C SER A 274 -3.39 11.69 27.14
N ILE A 275 -2.66 12.80 27.22
CA ILE A 275 -2.86 13.82 28.28
C ILE A 275 -4.28 14.41 28.21
N PHE A 276 -4.74 14.76 27.01
CA PHE A 276 -6.09 15.25 26.78
C PHE A 276 -7.14 14.22 27.20
N ALA A 277 -6.97 12.98 26.77
CA ALA A 277 -7.89 11.89 27.07
C ALA A 277 -7.99 11.64 28.59
N TYR A 278 -6.87 11.73 29.31
CA TYR A 278 -6.89 11.65 30.77
C TYR A 278 -7.63 12.84 31.40
N HIS A 279 -7.44 14.06 30.91
CA HIS A 279 -8.10 15.24 31.45
C HIS A 279 -9.63 15.18 31.30
N TYR A 280 -10.12 14.76 30.13
CA TYR A 280 -11.55 14.73 29.85
C TYR A 280 -12.22 13.39 30.19
N TYR A 281 -11.53 12.26 30.07
CA TYR A 281 -12.15 10.93 30.16
C TYR A 281 -11.52 10.03 31.24
N SER A 282 -10.85 10.57 32.27
CA SER A 282 -10.23 9.77 33.35
C SER A 282 -11.15 8.70 33.95
N ASP A 283 -12.40 9.08 34.19
CA ASP A 283 -13.39 8.25 34.90
C ASP A 283 -14.35 7.54 33.93
N ASP A 284 -14.12 7.63 32.62
CA ASP A 284 -14.96 7.00 31.60
C ASP A 284 -14.38 5.64 31.18
N PRO A 285 -15.13 4.53 31.32
CA PRO A 285 -14.67 3.20 30.91
C PRO A 285 -14.58 3.01 29.38
N CYS A 286 -15.16 3.92 28.57
CA CYS A 286 -15.10 3.94 27.10
C CYS A 286 -15.30 2.57 26.40
N PRO A 287 -16.29 1.74 26.79
CA PRO A 287 -16.34 0.33 26.40
C PRO A 287 -16.44 0.10 24.88
N LYS A 288 -17.14 0.97 24.14
CA LYS A 288 -17.28 0.91 22.68
C LYS A 288 -16.01 1.32 21.92
N PHE A 289 -15.06 1.93 22.61
CA PHE A 289 -13.81 2.44 22.04
C PHE A 289 -12.61 1.55 22.35
N MET A 290 -12.82 0.40 23.00
CA MET A 290 -11.77 -0.59 23.20
C MET A 290 -11.16 -1.04 21.87
N PRO A 291 -9.83 -1.25 21.82
CA PRO A 291 -9.18 -1.74 20.60
C PRO A 291 -9.73 -3.13 20.23
N LYS A 292 -10.04 -3.33 18.94
CA LYS A 292 -10.58 -4.58 18.39
C LYS A 292 -9.54 -5.71 18.35
N SER A 293 -8.28 -5.34 18.20
CA SER A 293 -7.16 -6.26 18.02
C SER A 293 -5.99 -5.82 18.89
N ALA A 294 -5.10 -6.77 19.19
CA ALA A 294 -3.81 -6.49 19.79
C ALA A 294 -2.72 -7.24 18.98
N PRO A 295 -1.47 -6.76 18.96
CA PRO A 295 -0.37 -7.47 18.32
C PRO A 295 -0.24 -8.89 18.87
N ALA A 296 -0.11 -9.89 17.98
CA ALA A 296 -0.03 -11.30 18.39
C ALA A 296 1.12 -11.59 19.37
N ASN A 297 2.25 -10.91 19.19
CA ASN A 297 3.46 -11.09 19.99
C ASN A 297 3.55 -10.15 21.21
N TYR A 298 2.70 -9.12 21.27
CA TYR A 298 2.71 -8.13 22.35
C TYR A 298 1.27 -7.70 22.68
N PRO A 299 0.52 -8.53 23.44
CA PRO A 299 -0.83 -8.20 23.82
C PRO A 299 -0.85 -7.01 24.77
N PHE A 300 -1.77 -6.08 24.56
CA PHE A 300 -1.95 -4.93 25.45
C PHE A 300 -2.38 -5.36 26.85
N SER A 301 -1.75 -4.77 27.87
CA SER A 301 -2.22 -4.82 29.25
C SER A 301 -3.57 -4.12 29.41
N GLU A 302 -4.28 -4.40 30.49
CA GLU A 302 -5.59 -3.77 30.78
C GLU A 302 -5.47 -2.23 30.84
N LYS A 303 -4.40 -1.72 31.43
CA LYS A 303 -4.14 -0.29 31.53
C LYS A 303 -3.90 0.35 30.16
N GLU A 304 -3.15 -0.31 29.28
CA GLU A 304 -2.93 0.18 27.91
C GLU A 304 -4.24 0.19 27.12
N ARG A 305 -5.08 -0.84 27.26
CA ARG A 305 -6.39 -0.90 26.60
C ARG A 305 -7.30 0.24 27.05
N ASP A 306 -7.32 0.53 28.35
CA ASP A 306 -8.06 1.67 28.92
C ASP A 306 -7.56 3.01 28.36
N GLU A 307 -6.24 3.22 28.31
CA GLU A 307 -5.65 4.44 27.75
C GLU A 307 -5.98 4.59 26.25
N ILE A 308 -5.87 3.51 25.47
CA ILE A 308 -6.22 3.47 24.06
C ILE A 308 -7.70 3.81 23.86
N ALA A 309 -8.60 3.25 24.67
CA ALA A 309 -10.03 3.51 24.56
C ALA A 309 -10.39 4.97 24.80
N LYS A 310 -9.75 5.61 25.80
CA LYS A 310 -9.95 7.04 26.11
C LYS A 310 -9.40 7.94 25.00
N MET A 311 -8.21 7.63 24.48
CA MET A 311 -7.65 8.33 23.31
C MET A 311 -8.55 8.18 22.09
N HIS A 312 -9.06 6.96 21.85
CA HIS A 312 -9.90 6.63 20.72
C HIS A 312 -11.23 7.39 20.77
N LYS A 313 -11.89 7.44 21.94
CA LYS A 313 -13.09 8.27 22.12
C LYS A 313 -12.80 9.75 21.88
N SER A 314 -11.73 10.26 22.49
CA SER A 314 -11.31 11.67 22.36
C SER A 314 -11.11 12.08 20.90
N ILE A 315 -10.32 11.31 20.15
CA ILE A 315 -10.04 11.64 18.74
C ILE A 315 -11.25 11.42 17.84
N THR A 316 -12.17 10.52 18.19
CA THR A 316 -13.42 10.30 17.44
C THR A 316 -14.32 11.54 17.49
N ILE A 317 -14.48 12.16 18.65
CA ILE A 317 -15.24 13.41 18.78
C ILE A 317 -14.59 14.54 17.97
N MET A 318 -13.27 14.71 18.08
CA MET A 318 -12.53 15.69 17.27
C MET A 318 -12.68 15.43 15.77
N GLN A 319 -12.64 14.16 15.35
CA GLN A 319 -12.78 13.75 13.94
C GLN A 319 -14.13 14.16 13.37
N PHE A 320 -15.24 13.97 14.10
CA PHE A 320 -16.57 14.39 13.62
C PHE A 320 -16.70 15.90 13.47
N LYS A 321 -16.14 16.66 14.42
CA LYS A 321 -16.09 18.12 14.34
C LYS A 321 -15.35 18.59 13.08
N LEU A 322 -14.16 18.03 12.86
CA LEU A 322 -13.30 18.34 11.71
C LEU A 322 -13.90 17.90 10.37
N GLU A 323 -14.53 16.72 10.33
CA GLU A 323 -15.28 16.24 9.17
C GLU A 323 -16.40 17.22 8.82
N ALA A 324 -17.21 17.63 9.80
CA ALA A 324 -18.30 18.55 9.56
C ALA A 324 -17.81 19.93 9.06
N GLN A 325 -16.77 20.49 9.68
CA GLN A 325 -16.15 21.74 9.21
C GLN A 325 -15.71 21.65 7.75
N MET A 326 -15.12 20.53 7.35
CA MET A 326 -14.68 20.29 5.97
C MET A 326 -15.87 20.13 5.03
N LEU A 327 -16.93 19.42 5.42
CA LEU A 327 -18.13 19.22 4.61
C LEU A 327 -18.90 20.53 4.37
N LEU A 328 -18.99 21.38 5.39
CA LEU A 328 -19.62 22.71 5.27
C LEU A 328 -18.91 23.61 4.27
N LYS A 329 -17.59 23.46 4.11
CA LYS A 329 -16.82 24.17 3.08
C LYS A 329 -16.99 23.58 1.67
N ASN A 330 -17.48 22.34 1.56
CA ASN A 330 -17.61 21.62 0.29
C ASN A 330 -19.01 21.01 0.11
N PRO A 331 -20.08 21.84 0.09
CA PRO A 331 -21.46 21.35 0.00
C PRO A 331 -21.76 20.59 -1.30
N GLN A 332 -20.96 20.81 -2.36
CA GLN A 332 -21.12 20.18 -3.66
C GLN A 332 -21.01 18.65 -3.65
N TRP A 333 -20.46 18.06 -2.59
CA TRP A 333 -20.35 16.60 -2.45
C TRP A 333 -21.62 15.93 -1.92
N GLY A 334 -22.66 16.70 -1.58
CA GLY A 334 -23.96 16.14 -1.22
C GLY A 334 -23.94 15.29 0.06
N MET A 335 -23.01 15.55 0.97
CA MET A 335 -22.77 14.78 2.21
C MET A 335 -23.22 15.53 3.47
N ALA A 336 -24.17 16.45 3.35
CA ALA A 336 -24.67 17.21 4.50
C ALA A 336 -25.34 16.32 5.56
N ASP A 337 -25.82 15.13 5.19
CA ASP A 337 -26.31 14.11 6.11
C ASP A 337 -25.23 13.56 7.05
N ARG A 338 -23.95 13.82 6.77
CA ARG A 338 -22.81 13.37 7.60
C ARG A 338 -22.37 14.39 8.65
N THR A 339 -22.97 15.58 8.72
CA THR A 339 -22.73 16.55 9.80
C THR A 339 -23.52 16.20 11.07
N ILE A 340 -23.45 14.93 11.51
CA ILE A 340 -24.37 14.32 12.50
C ILE A 340 -24.40 15.02 13.86
N LEU A 341 -23.30 15.67 14.29
CA LEU A 341 -23.22 16.25 15.63
C LEU A 341 -24.29 17.30 15.92
N GLU A 342 -24.81 18.01 14.91
CA GLU A 342 -25.91 18.97 15.11
C GLU A 342 -27.26 18.30 15.42
N LYS A 343 -27.40 17.01 15.12
CA LYS A 343 -28.61 16.21 15.35
C LYS A 343 -28.60 15.49 16.69
N VAL A 344 -27.52 15.62 17.46
CA VAL A 344 -27.35 14.99 18.77
C VAL A 344 -28.00 15.85 19.84
N ASP A 345 -28.97 15.29 20.57
CA ASP A 345 -29.55 15.90 21.77
C ASP A 345 -29.09 15.14 23.02
N LEU A 346 -27.98 15.59 23.62
CA LEU A 346 -27.39 14.96 24.80
C LEU A 346 -28.31 15.01 26.03
N GLU A 347 -29.21 15.99 26.12
CA GLU A 347 -30.14 16.11 27.25
C GLU A 347 -31.21 15.03 27.21
N LYS A 348 -31.68 14.68 26.01
CA LYS A 348 -32.60 13.57 25.76
C LYS A 348 -31.90 12.22 25.61
N GLY A 349 -30.60 12.23 25.31
CA GLY A 349 -29.82 11.02 25.02
C GLY A 349 -30.17 10.39 23.67
N VAL A 350 -30.52 11.21 22.66
CA VAL A 350 -30.93 10.73 21.33
C VAL A 350 -30.19 11.44 20.21
N VAL A 351 -30.23 10.86 19.02
CA VAL A 351 -29.75 11.46 17.76
C VAL A 351 -30.77 11.21 16.65
N GLU A 352 -31.01 12.22 15.81
CA GLU A 352 -31.84 12.06 14.60
C GLU A 352 -30.98 11.67 13.40
N ILE A 353 -31.29 10.54 12.77
CA ILE A 353 -30.65 10.06 11.54
C ILE A 353 -31.74 9.67 10.54
N ASP A 354 -31.66 10.19 9.32
CA ASP A 354 -32.63 9.93 8.24
C ASP A 354 -34.10 10.17 8.68
N GLY A 355 -34.32 11.16 9.57
CA GLY A 355 -35.64 11.51 10.12
C GLY A 355 -36.16 10.58 11.22
N ILE A 356 -35.33 9.66 11.74
CA ILE A 356 -35.67 8.73 12.82
C ILE A 356 -34.81 9.06 14.05
N GLU A 357 -35.44 9.17 15.22
CA GLU A 357 -34.74 9.33 16.50
C GLU A 357 -34.22 7.97 17.01
N TYR A 358 -32.93 7.91 17.35
CA TYR A 358 -32.25 6.75 17.93
C TYR A 358 -31.69 7.07 19.30
N GLU A 359 -31.80 6.14 20.25
CA GLU A 359 -31.19 6.24 21.57
C GLU A 359 -29.66 6.06 21.47
N LEU A 360 -28.92 6.95 22.12
CA LEU A 360 -27.47 6.91 22.21
C LEU A 360 -27.02 5.88 23.26
N ASN A 361 -26.12 4.98 22.89
CA ASN A 361 -25.51 4.03 23.83
C ASN A 361 -24.41 4.67 24.71
N ASP A 362 -23.96 5.88 24.37
CA ASP A 362 -22.96 6.66 25.08
C ASP A 362 -23.25 8.16 24.89
N THR A 363 -23.57 8.84 25.99
CA THR A 363 -23.87 10.28 26.03
C THR A 363 -22.72 11.10 26.61
N ASN A 364 -21.61 10.48 27.01
CA ASN A 364 -20.49 11.18 27.63
C ASN A 364 -19.58 11.79 26.56
N MET A 365 -20.05 12.85 25.89
CA MET A 365 -19.31 13.63 24.90
C MET A 365 -18.86 14.96 25.50
N LYS A 366 -17.89 14.93 26.43
CA LYS A 366 -17.57 16.07 27.31
C LYS A 366 -17.20 17.39 26.62
N THR A 367 -16.72 17.31 25.38
CA THR A 367 -16.23 18.47 24.63
C THR A 367 -17.23 18.94 23.57
N LEU A 368 -18.39 18.29 23.45
CA LEU A 368 -19.44 18.70 22.52
C LEU A 368 -20.22 19.89 23.07
N ASN A 369 -20.27 20.97 22.29
CA ASN A 369 -21.06 22.17 22.60
C ASN A 369 -22.32 22.19 21.74
N LYS A 370 -23.52 22.21 22.35
CA LYS A 370 -24.80 22.20 21.62
C LYS A 370 -24.99 23.44 20.73
N ALA A 371 -24.43 24.59 21.11
CA ALA A 371 -24.55 25.82 20.32
C ALA A 371 -23.65 25.82 19.09
N GLU A 372 -22.45 25.27 19.23
CA GLU A 372 -21.42 25.21 18.18
C GLU A 372 -20.88 23.78 18.08
N PRO A 373 -21.65 22.82 17.54
CA PRO A 373 -21.37 21.38 17.63
C PRO A 373 -20.10 20.96 16.88
N PHE A 374 -19.65 21.78 15.92
CA PHE A 374 -18.50 21.49 15.08
C PHE A 374 -17.23 22.22 15.53
N GLU A 375 -17.28 23.12 16.52
CA GLU A 375 -16.11 23.88 16.95
C GLU A 375 -15.19 23.04 17.84
N LEU A 376 -13.89 23.05 17.52
CA LEU A 376 -12.88 22.50 18.42
C LEU A 376 -12.64 23.50 19.54
N ASN A 377 -12.70 23.04 20.80
CA ASN A 377 -12.29 23.89 21.92
C ASN A 377 -10.76 24.12 21.91
N ASP A 378 -10.27 25.01 22.78
CA ASP A 378 -8.85 25.39 22.81
C ASP A 378 -7.91 24.19 23.05
N ASP A 379 -8.30 23.24 23.91
CA ASP A 379 -7.53 22.04 24.21
C ASP A 379 -7.48 21.09 23.01
N GLU A 380 -8.63 20.83 22.37
CA GLU A 380 -8.74 20.02 21.15
C GLU A 380 -7.90 20.62 20.01
N LEU A 381 -7.99 21.94 19.83
CA LEU A 381 -7.23 22.67 18.81
C LEU A 381 -5.72 22.57 19.07
N ASN A 382 -5.28 22.67 20.32
CA ASN A 382 -3.88 22.52 20.69
C ASN A 382 -3.36 21.11 20.41
N VAL A 383 -4.11 20.07 20.80
CA VAL A 383 -3.78 18.66 20.50
C VAL A 383 -3.67 18.45 18.99
N MET A 384 -4.67 18.89 18.22
CA MET A 384 -4.67 18.72 16.77
C MET A 384 -3.54 19.47 16.07
N LYS A 385 -3.16 20.67 16.52
CA LYS A 385 -1.99 21.40 16.01
C LYS A 385 -0.68 20.66 16.27
N GLN A 386 -0.51 20.08 17.46
CA GLN A 386 0.67 19.28 17.78
C GLN A 386 0.77 18.02 16.92
N LEU A 387 -0.35 17.30 16.77
CA LEU A 387 -0.44 16.12 15.91
C LEU A 387 -0.17 16.47 14.44
N GLN A 388 -0.77 17.55 13.93
CA GLN A 388 -0.54 18.07 12.58
C GLN A 388 0.95 18.30 12.32
N ASN A 389 1.60 19.01 13.22
CA ASN A 389 3.04 19.26 13.12
C ASN A 389 3.86 17.96 13.14
N SER A 390 3.48 16.95 13.93
CA SER A 390 4.15 15.65 13.96
C SER A 390 4.02 14.88 12.64
N PHE A 391 2.81 14.83 12.04
CA PHE A 391 2.59 14.18 10.74
C PHE A 391 3.38 14.87 9.62
N MET A 392 3.36 16.20 9.58
CA MET A 392 4.06 16.97 8.54
C MET A 392 5.59 16.88 8.66
N LYS A 393 6.12 16.72 9.87
CA LYS A 393 7.57 16.62 10.13
C LYS A 393 8.11 15.19 10.12
N SER A 394 7.27 14.16 10.04
CA SER A 394 7.72 12.77 9.96
C SER A 394 8.40 12.48 8.63
N GLU A 395 9.75 12.51 8.60
CA GLU A 395 10.52 12.31 7.37
C GLU A 395 10.15 11.01 6.63
N LYS A 396 9.97 9.92 7.38
CA LYS A 396 9.62 8.61 6.83
C LYS A 396 8.21 8.60 6.24
N LEU A 397 7.21 9.19 6.91
CA LEU A 397 5.86 9.32 6.34
C LEU A 397 5.86 10.17 5.08
N GLN A 398 6.58 11.29 5.08
CA GLN A 398 6.71 12.18 3.92
C GLN A 398 7.41 11.47 2.74
N LYS A 399 8.40 10.63 3.03
CA LYS A 399 9.10 9.79 2.03
C LYS A 399 8.16 8.74 1.43
N HIS A 400 7.43 7.99 2.27
CA HIS A 400 6.45 6.99 1.82
C HIS A 400 5.32 7.62 1.01
N THR A 401 4.80 8.78 1.44
CA THR A 401 3.77 9.52 0.72
C THR A 401 4.27 9.98 -0.66
N ARG A 402 5.50 10.50 -0.74
CA ARG A 402 6.12 10.82 -2.04
C ARG A 402 6.27 9.59 -2.93
N MET A 403 6.58 8.43 -2.36
CA MET A 403 6.63 7.18 -3.11
C MET A 403 5.25 6.80 -3.68
N LEU A 404 4.17 6.91 -2.89
CA LEU A 404 2.79 6.68 -3.37
C LEU A 404 2.44 7.60 -4.54
N PHE A 405 2.84 8.87 -4.49
CA PHE A 405 2.65 9.79 -5.62
C PHE A 405 3.53 9.45 -6.82
N ASN A 406 4.77 9.03 -6.61
CA ASN A 406 5.72 8.77 -7.69
C ASN A 406 5.46 7.45 -8.43
N ARG A 407 4.99 6.42 -7.71
CA ARG A 407 4.74 5.08 -8.24
C ARG A 407 3.27 4.72 -8.30
N GLY A 408 2.39 5.63 -7.91
CA GLY A 408 0.97 5.38 -7.91
C GLY A 408 0.14 6.47 -8.55
N ALA A 409 -1.11 6.09 -8.78
CA ALA A 409 -2.13 6.88 -9.42
C ALA A 409 -3.51 6.37 -8.97
N VAL A 410 -4.57 7.11 -9.28
CA VAL A 410 -5.94 6.62 -9.07
C VAL A 410 -6.24 5.37 -9.91
N TYR A 411 -5.68 5.30 -11.12
CA TYR A 411 -5.78 4.14 -12.00
C TYR A 411 -4.54 4.01 -12.89
N ALA A 412 -4.34 2.82 -13.48
CA ALA A 412 -3.31 2.59 -14.49
C ALA A 412 -3.80 1.63 -15.58
N CYS A 413 -3.23 1.74 -16.78
CA CYS A 413 -3.39 0.76 -17.84
C CYS A 413 -2.09 -0.01 -18.01
N TYR A 414 -2.10 -1.31 -17.75
CA TYR A 414 -0.91 -2.15 -17.85
C TYR A 414 -1.24 -3.50 -18.48
N ASN A 415 -0.52 -3.85 -19.56
CA ASN A 415 -0.73 -5.10 -20.31
C ASN A 415 -2.20 -5.37 -20.70
N ASN A 416 -2.88 -4.33 -21.21
CA ASN A 416 -4.30 -4.35 -21.57
C ASN A 416 -5.27 -4.58 -20.40
N ASN A 417 -4.81 -4.46 -19.16
CA ASN A 417 -5.66 -4.42 -17.98
C ASN A 417 -5.83 -2.97 -17.53
N LEU A 418 -7.05 -2.62 -17.14
CA LEU A 418 -7.34 -1.39 -16.40
C LEU A 418 -7.30 -1.73 -14.91
N LEU A 419 -6.40 -1.08 -14.18
CA LEU A 419 -6.16 -1.28 -12.76
C LEU A 419 -6.71 -0.07 -11.99
N TYR A 420 -7.54 -0.31 -11.00
CA TYR A 420 -8.07 0.66 -10.03
C TYR A 420 -8.57 -0.12 -8.81
N HIS A 421 -8.71 0.56 -7.66
CA HIS A 421 -9.07 -0.09 -6.40
C HIS A 421 -10.58 -0.19 -6.16
N GLY A 422 -11.29 0.95 -6.21
CA GLY A 422 -12.70 1.01 -5.84
C GLY A 422 -13.64 0.76 -7.00
N CYS A 423 -14.24 1.84 -7.50
CA CYS A 423 -15.32 1.80 -8.48
C CYS A 423 -15.19 2.93 -9.51
N ILE A 424 -16.04 2.89 -10.54
CA ILE A 424 -16.25 4.01 -11.45
C ILE A 424 -17.64 4.57 -11.16
N PRO A 425 -17.78 5.84 -10.71
CA PRO A 425 -19.08 6.41 -10.39
C PRO A 425 -20.04 6.38 -11.59
N MET A 426 -21.19 5.73 -11.40
CA MET A 426 -22.23 5.57 -12.40
C MET A 426 -23.62 5.56 -11.75
N ASP A 427 -24.63 5.90 -12.54
CA ASP A 427 -26.02 5.87 -12.15
C ASP A 427 -26.64 4.47 -12.34
N GLU A 428 -27.92 4.33 -11.99
CA GLU A 428 -28.69 3.09 -12.15
C GLU A 428 -28.81 2.59 -13.62
N ASN A 429 -28.53 3.45 -14.60
CA ASN A 429 -28.56 3.12 -16.03
C ASN A 429 -27.17 2.77 -16.58
N GLY A 430 -26.12 2.86 -15.76
CA GLY A 430 -24.73 2.65 -16.18
C GLY A 430 -24.10 3.87 -16.88
N GLU A 431 -24.72 5.04 -16.81
CA GLU A 431 -24.15 6.29 -17.30
C GLU A 431 -23.22 6.90 -16.24
N PHE A 432 -22.11 7.53 -16.65
CA PHE A 432 -21.16 8.11 -15.71
C PHE A 432 -21.76 9.29 -14.94
N LEU A 433 -21.65 9.26 -13.61
CA LEU A 433 -22.15 10.32 -12.75
C LEU A 433 -21.29 11.58 -12.83
N PRO A 434 -21.88 12.78 -13.02
CA PRO A 434 -21.17 14.05 -12.94
C PRO A 434 -20.89 14.41 -11.48
N ILE A 435 -19.61 14.57 -11.14
CA ILE A 435 -19.17 14.89 -9.77
C ILE A 435 -18.41 16.22 -9.77
N TYR A 436 -18.79 17.12 -8.86
CA TYR A 436 -18.15 18.41 -8.66
C TYR A 436 -16.95 18.29 -7.70
N LEU A 437 -15.74 18.52 -8.21
CA LEU A 437 -14.53 18.60 -7.38
C LEU A 437 -14.12 20.05 -7.13
N ASP A 438 -14.42 20.93 -8.08
CA ASP A 438 -14.23 22.37 -8.03
C ASP A 438 -15.51 23.04 -8.57
N ASP A 439 -15.39 24.23 -9.16
CA ASP A 439 -16.53 24.89 -9.83
C ASP A 439 -17.06 24.14 -11.07
N ASN A 440 -16.41 23.04 -11.46
CA ASN A 440 -16.77 22.20 -12.60
C ASN A 440 -17.08 20.76 -12.15
N SER A 441 -17.95 20.11 -12.94
CA SER A 441 -18.22 18.68 -12.82
C SER A 441 -17.40 17.87 -13.81
N TYR A 442 -17.07 16.65 -13.40
CA TYR A 442 -16.27 15.71 -14.19
C TYR A 442 -16.94 14.33 -14.18
N THR A 443 -16.74 13.55 -15.24
CA THR A 443 -17.32 12.21 -15.40
C THR A 443 -16.27 11.21 -15.88
N GLY A 444 -16.49 9.92 -15.61
CA GLY A 444 -15.69 8.81 -16.15
C GLY A 444 -14.17 9.01 -15.98
N LYS A 445 -13.42 8.91 -17.08
CA LYS A 445 -11.96 9.07 -17.07
C LYS A 445 -11.51 10.46 -16.58
N GLU A 446 -12.21 11.52 -16.98
CA GLU A 446 -11.82 12.88 -16.63
C GLU A 446 -11.92 13.10 -15.12
N LEU A 447 -12.93 12.52 -14.48
CA LEU A 447 -13.04 12.52 -13.02
C LEU A 447 -11.82 11.88 -12.36
N LEU A 448 -11.41 10.68 -12.81
CA LEU A 448 -10.26 9.98 -12.23
C LEU A 448 -8.96 10.79 -12.41
N ASP A 449 -8.76 11.38 -13.58
CA ASP A 449 -7.61 12.25 -13.86
C ASP A 449 -7.59 13.48 -12.93
N LYS A 450 -8.77 14.06 -12.63
CA LYS A 450 -8.91 15.21 -11.74
C LYS A 450 -8.74 14.86 -10.27
N CYS A 451 -9.26 13.70 -9.83
CA CYS A 451 -8.99 13.16 -8.50
C CYS A 451 -7.48 12.98 -8.26
N ASP A 452 -6.77 12.41 -9.24
CA ASP A 452 -5.32 12.25 -9.19
C ASP A 452 -4.59 13.61 -9.09
N LEU A 453 -4.98 14.55 -9.96
CA LEU A 453 -4.43 15.91 -9.96
C LEU A 453 -4.65 16.63 -8.62
N TYR A 454 -5.86 16.58 -8.06
CA TYR A 454 -6.18 17.27 -6.82
C TYR A 454 -5.52 16.61 -5.60
N ALA A 455 -5.40 15.29 -5.55
CA ALA A 455 -4.61 14.62 -4.53
C ALA A 455 -3.15 15.10 -4.53
N ARG A 456 -2.52 15.20 -5.72
CA ARG A 456 -1.16 15.75 -5.86
C ARG A 456 -1.09 17.22 -5.42
N LYS A 457 -2.05 18.04 -5.83
CA LYS A 457 -2.13 19.45 -5.41
C LYS A 457 -2.25 19.58 -3.89
N GLY A 458 -3.02 18.71 -3.24
CA GLY A 458 -3.19 18.70 -1.79
C GLY A 458 -1.89 18.47 -1.01
N PHE A 459 -0.91 17.81 -1.63
CA PHE A 459 0.39 17.55 -1.02
C PHE A 459 1.50 18.50 -1.48
N PHE A 460 1.53 18.88 -2.76
CA PHE A 460 2.65 19.63 -3.36
C PHE A 460 2.40 21.13 -3.58
N SER A 461 1.16 21.60 -3.54
CA SER A 461 0.84 23.01 -3.83
C SER A 461 1.37 23.95 -2.73
N GLU A 462 2.01 25.04 -3.15
CA GLU A 462 2.37 26.16 -2.27
C GLU A 462 1.19 27.14 -2.07
N GLU A 463 0.24 27.15 -3.01
CA GLU A 463 -0.98 27.96 -2.93
C GLU A 463 -1.95 27.38 -1.88
N PRO A 464 -2.27 28.09 -0.78
CA PRO A 464 -3.03 27.54 0.33
C PRO A 464 -4.42 27.05 -0.05
N GLU A 465 -5.17 27.79 -0.88
CA GLU A 465 -6.53 27.44 -1.29
C GLU A 465 -6.55 26.18 -2.15
N ILE A 466 -5.63 26.07 -3.12
CA ILE A 466 -5.48 24.88 -3.97
C ILE A 466 -5.06 23.67 -3.13
N ARG A 467 -4.17 23.88 -2.16
CA ARG A 467 -3.73 22.82 -1.25
C ARG A 467 -4.89 22.34 -0.39
N GLU A 468 -5.65 23.25 0.22
CA GLU A 468 -6.82 22.92 1.04
C GLU A 468 -7.88 22.15 0.23
N LEU A 469 -8.19 22.59 -1.00
CA LEU A 469 -9.10 21.86 -1.87
C LEU A 469 -8.59 20.44 -2.18
N GLY A 470 -7.30 20.29 -2.48
CA GLY A 470 -6.70 18.98 -2.71
C GLY A 470 -6.73 18.09 -1.46
N GLN A 471 -6.54 18.66 -0.28
CA GLN A 471 -6.67 17.96 1.01
C GLN A 471 -8.10 17.46 1.24
N HIS A 472 -9.08 18.32 1.02
CA HIS A 472 -10.48 17.95 1.13
C HIS A 472 -10.87 16.93 0.06
N THR A 473 -10.30 17.01 -1.15
CA THR A 473 -10.52 16.01 -2.21
C THR A 473 -9.99 14.64 -1.79
N MET A 474 -8.85 14.56 -1.08
CA MET A 474 -8.38 13.28 -0.51
C MET A 474 -9.34 12.73 0.55
N TRP A 475 -9.99 13.59 1.35
CA TRP A 475 -11.06 13.16 2.26
C TRP A 475 -12.30 12.69 1.51
N PHE A 476 -12.73 13.40 0.47
CA PHE A 476 -13.80 12.94 -0.42
C PHE A 476 -13.47 11.57 -1.01
N LEU A 477 -12.24 11.35 -1.47
CA LEU A 477 -11.82 10.05 -1.97
C LEU A 477 -11.91 8.95 -0.91
N TRP A 478 -11.67 9.28 0.37
CA TRP A 478 -11.79 8.33 1.48
C TRP A 478 -13.24 7.91 1.79
N ALA A 479 -14.19 8.85 1.88
CA ALA A 479 -15.53 8.59 2.43
C ALA A 479 -16.71 9.16 1.61
N GLY A 480 -16.43 9.78 0.47
CA GLY A 480 -17.44 10.40 -0.39
C GLY A 480 -18.40 9.38 -0.99
N LYS A 481 -19.71 9.67 -0.92
CA LYS A 481 -20.78 8.84 -1.49
C LYS A 481 -20.47 8.38 -2.93
N ASP A 482 -20.05 9.33 -3.76
CA ASP A 482 -19.74 9.10 -5.17
C ASP A 482 -18.22 9.03 -5.43
N SER A 483 -17.43 8.72 -4.40
CA SER A 483 -15.98 8.57 -4.55
C SER A 483 -15.63 7.33 -5.37
N PRO A 484 -14.71 7.45 -6.35
CA PRO A 484 -14.17 6.30 -7.07
C PRO A 484 -13.35 5.33 -6.19
N LEU A 485 -12.99 5.69 -4.94
CA LEU A 485 -12.23 4.81 -4.05
C LEU A 485 -13.06 4.21 -2.90
N PHE A 486 -14.29 4.68 -2.66
CA PHE A 486 -15.11 4.22 -1.53
C PHE A 486 -16.23 3.24 -1.93
N GLY A 487 -16.96 3.55 -3.01
CA GLY A 487 -17.93 2.61 -3.60
C GLY A 487 -19.19 2.31 -2.77
N LYS A 488 -19.51 3.16 -1.79
CA LYS A 488 -20.65 3.01 -0.87
C LYS A 488 -21.36 4.34 -0.70
N GLU A 489 -22.65 4.30 -0.40
CA GLU A 489 -23.45 5.52 -0.34
C GLU A 489 -23.16 6.40 0.87
N LYS A 490 -22.71 5.80 1.98
CA LYS A 490 -22.33 6.53 3.21
C LYS A 490 -21.37 5.69 4.05
N MET A 491 -20.54 6.38 4.84
CA MET A 491 -19.70 5.75 5.86
C MET A 491 -20.34 5.90 7.24
N THR A 492 -20.85 4.81 7.80
CA THR A 492 -21.68 4.84 9.02
C THR A 492 -20.84 4.80 10.30
N THR A 493 -19.83 5.67 10.37
CA THR A 493 -18.88 5.70 11.49
C THR A 493 -19.59 6.03 12.81
N PHE A 494 -20.42 7.07 12.85
CA PHE A 494 -21.08 7.53 14.08
C PHE A 494 -22.02 6.45 14.63
N GLU A 495 -22.84 5.91 13.74
CA GLU A 495 -23.81 4.85 13.99
C GLU A 495 -23.12 3.64 14.64
N ASN A 496 -21.96 3.22 14.13
CA ASN A 496 -21.19 2.11 14.65
C ASN A 496 -20.64 2.30 16.08
N TYR A 497 -20.48 3.53 16.56
CA TYR A 497 -20.01 3.80 17.91
C TYR A 497 -21.17 4.05 18.87
N PHE A 498 -22.14 4.86 18.46
CA PHE A 498 -23.10 5.48 19.37
C PHE A 498 -24.51 4.89 19.30
N ILE A 499 -24.80 3.98 18.36
CA ILE A 499 -26.12 3.38 18.19
C ILE A 499 -26.01 1.85 18.26
N ASP A 500 -26.89 1.21 19.03
CA ASP A 500 -26.90 -0.25 19.16
C ASP A 500 -27.70 -0.95 18.04
N ASP A 501 -28.63 -0.25 17.38
CA ASP A 501 -29.35 -0.77 16.22
C ASP A 501 -28.42 -0.88 15.00
N LYS A 502 -27.98 -2.11 14.72
CA LYS A 502 -27.13 -2.46 13.58
C LYS A 502 -27.74 -2.15 12.21
N SER A 503 -29.05 -1.90 12.12
CA SER A 503 -29.68 -1.48 10.87
C SER A 503 -29.13 -0.14 10.36
N THR A 504 -28.72 0.73 11.29
CA THR A 504 -28.13 2.05 11.01
C THR A 504 -26.69 1.97 10.48
N SER A 505 -25.99 0.86 10.74
CA SER A 505 -24.62 0.61 10.27
C SER A 505 -24.53 0.04 8.85
N LYS A 506 -25.63 0.01 8.10
CA LYS A 506 -25.63 -0.49 6.73
C LYS A 506 -25.04 0.54 5.79
N GLU A 507 -24.01 0.12 5.06
CA GLU A 507 -23.36 0.91 4.01
C GLU A 507 -23.69 0.28 2.66
N PRO A 508 -24.84 0.64 2.04
CA PRO A 508 -25.21 0.12 0.73
C PRO A 508 -24.13 0.48 -0.29
N LYS A 509 -23.87 -0.46 -1.21
CA LYS A 509 -22.96 -0.21 -2.33
C LYS A 509 -23.63 0.73 -3.31
N ASN A 510 -22.83 1.48 -4.05
CA ASN A 510 -23.34 2.30 -5.14
C ASN A 510 -23.67 1.44 -6.39
N HIS A 511 -24.31 2.06 -7.38
CA HIS A 511 -24.80 1.40 -8.60
C HIS A 511 -23.72 0.75 -9.46
N TYR A 512 -22.44 1.02 -9.21
CA TYR A 512 -21.34 0.31 -9.86
C TYR A 512 -21.36 -1.21 -9.60
N TYR A 513 -21.92 -1.62 -8.47
CA TYR A 513 -21.94 -3.02 -8.03
C TYR A 513 -23.30 -3.71 -8.22
N ASP A 514 -24.27 -3.01 -8.80
CA ASP A 514 -25.55 -3.58 -9.23
C ASP A 514 -25.36 -4.35 -10.56
#